data_AF-A0A9D7YVS2-F1
#
_entry.id   AF-A0A9D7YVS2-F1
#
_cell.length_a   1.000
_cell.length_b   1.000
_cell.length_c   1.000
_cell.angle_alpha   90.00
_cell.angle_beta   90.00
_cell.angle_gamma   90.00
#
_symmetry.space_group_name_H-M   'P 1'
#
loop_
_entity.id
_entity.type
_entity.pdbx_description
1 polymer ?
#
loop_
_entity_poly.entity_id
_entity_poly.type
_entity_poly.pdbx_seq_one_letter_code
_entity_poly.pdbx_strand_id
1 'polypeptide(L)'
;MLDAPALFSKIKVSDLLDPAIHANRTAVERHHLFPKAFLSKQGITAIRDTNQIANYALIEWGDNAGISDQSPAVYLPEMKARFSQPELDRMYRLHALPPNWEHLTYQDFLEKRRELIAQVIAEGYATLVIEKTGEELPTTLFALAQIVANGESEAVEFKSTLRTNLHTNSKDPRMELAALKTLAGFLNTNGGTLVIGVADDGSSLGIQADGFDNEDKMNLHLVNIVKSRMGIVAITNLHVHFDDHDDYRVMVVRCHKADTPVFLKDGDMERFYIRTGPSTTELSASQTQEYIKQRFKG
;
A
#
# COMPACT_ATOMS: atom_id res chain seq x y z
N MET A 1 -7.22 -9.73 8.10
CA MET A 1 -6.31 -9.63 9.28
C MET A 1 -5.55 -10.95 9.33
N LEU A 2 -4.23 -10.98 9.49
CA LEU A 2 -3.36 -12.17 9.26
C LEU A 2 -3.58 -13.38 10.20
N ASP A 3 -4.72 -13.47 10.88
CA ASP A 3 -5.13 -14.57 11.76
C ASP A 3 -4.05 -14.93 12.79
N ALA A 4 -3.41 -13.89 13.34
CA ALA A 4 -2.28 -14.04 14.23
C ALA A 4 -2.75 -14.52 15.62
N PRO A 5 -2.09 -15.53 16.22
CA PRO A 5 -2.28 -15.84 17.63
C PRO A 5 -1.74 -14.72 18.52
N ALA A 6 -2.26 -14.60 19.75
CA ALA A 6 -1.63 -13.78 20.78
C ALA A 6 -0.18 -14.28 21.01
N LEU A 7 0.71 -13.38 21.46
CA LEU A 7 2.13 -13.70 21.57
C LEU A 7 2.33 -14.77 22.66
N PHE A 8 3.03 -15.84 22.28
CA PHE A 8 3.22 -17.06 23.06
C PHE A 8 1.92 -17.77 23.47
N SER A 9 0.86 -17.63 22.68
CA SER A 9 -0.43 -18.28 22.85
C SER A 9 -0.82 -19.10 21.62
N LYS A 10 -1.76 -20.03 21.79
CA LYS A 10 -2.45 -20.72 20.68
C LYS A 10 -3.80 -20.05 20.33
N ILE A 11 -4.24 -19.06 21.10
CA ILE A 11 -5.50 -18.34 20.92
C ILE A 11 -5.30 -17.22 19.89
N LYS A 12 -6.22 -17.10 18.93
CA LYS A 12 -6.19 -16.06 17.88
C LYS A 12 -6.56 -14.69 18.43
N VAL A 13 -5.92 -13.65 17.91
CA VAL A 13 -6.24 -12.25 18.27
C VAL A 13 -7.66 -11.87 17.81
N SER A 14 -8.16 -12.41 16.69
CA SER A 14 -9.53 -12.19 16.20
C SER A 14 -10.59 -12.65 17.20
N ASP A 15 -10.40 -13.85 17.75
CA ASP A 15 -11.33 -14.49 18.67
C ASP A 15 -11.40 -13.75 20.02
N LEU A 16 -10.43 -12.88 20.28
CA LEU A 16 -10.30 -12.07 21.49
C LEU A 16 -10.86 -10.65 21.34
N LEU A 17 -11.10 -10.20 20.11
CA LEU A 17 -11.62 -8.87 19.78
C LEU A 17 -13.11 -8.90 19.40
N ASP A 18 -13.74 -10.07 19.33
CA ASP A 18 -15.17 -10.24 19.06
C ASP A 18 -16.02 -9.72 20.24
N PRO A 19 -16.79 -8.63 20.07
CA PRO A 19 -17.63 -8.06 21.13
C PRO A 19 -18.75 -9.00 21.60
N ALA A 20 -19.09 -10.05 20.84
CA ALA A 20 -20.14 -11.01 21.18
C ALA A 20 -19.67 -12.08 22.18
N ILE A 21 -18.35 -12.26 22.36
CA ILE A 21 -17.78 -13.26 23.26
C ILE A 21 -17.57 -12.63 24.65
N HIS A 22 -18.65 -12.52 25.42
CA HIS A 22 -18.57 -12.20 26.85
C HIS A 22 -18.13 -13.43 27.66
N ALA A 23 -16.83 -13.67 27.73
CA ALA A 23 -16.24 -14.60 28.70
C ALA A 23 -15.51 -13.85 29.83
N ASN A 24 -15.75 -14.32 31.07
CA ASN A 24 -15.27 -13.75 32.33
C ASN A 24 -13.74 -13.53 32.34
N ARG A 25 -13.31 -12.26 32.49
CA ARG A 25 -11.91 -11.77 32.46
C ARG A 25 -11.19 -12.07 31.14
N THR A 26 -10.88 -11.03 30.38
CA THR A 26 -10.16 -11.08 29.09
C THR A 26 -8.95 -12.01 29.19
N ALA A 27 -8.98 -13.13 28.46
CA ALA A 27 -7.94 -14.19 28.52
C ALA A 27 -6.52 -13.70 28.17
N VAL A 28 -6.41 -12.49 27.60
CA VAL A 28 -5.19 -11.87 27.10
C VAL A 28 -5.17 -10.39 27.47
N GLU A 29 -4.00 -9.86 27.82
CA GLU A 29 -3.77 -8.47 28.20
C GLU A 29 -2.62 -7.84 27.41
N ARG A 30 -2.62 -6.50 27.31
CA ARG A 30 -1.48 -5.76 26.75
C ARG A 30 -0.36 -5.73 27.77
N HIS A 31 0.79 -6.26 27.40
CA HIS A 31 1.97 -6.27 28.25
C HIS A 31 3.18 -5.64 27.54
N HIS A 32 4.07 -5.03 28.32
CA HIS A 32 5.33 -4.48 27.81
C HIS A 32 6.35 -5.59 27.60
N LEU A 33 6.88 -5.73 26.39
CA LEU A 33 7.94 -6.69 26.11
C LEU A 33 9.21 -6.38 26.89
N PHE A 34 9.55 -5.11 27.06
CA PHE A 34 10.50 -4.66 28.07
C PHE A 34 9.71 -4.09 29.25
N PRO A 35 9.58 -4.83 30.37
CA PRO A 35 8.75 -4.38 31.49
C PRO A 35 9.22 -3.04 32.05
N LYS A 36 8.26 -2.20 32.50
CA LYS A 36 8.58 -0.86 33.00
C LYS A 36 9.55 -0.88 34.18
N ALA A 37 9.39 -1.83 35.10
CA ALA A 37 10.25 -1.95 36.26
C ALA A 37 11.69 -2.37 35.86
N PHE A 38 11.85 -3.18 34.81
CA PHE A 38 13.15 -3.45 34.21
C PHE A 38 13.77 -2.20 33.59
N LEU A 39 13.00 -1.47 32.77
CA LEU A 39 13.46 -0.22 32.13
C LEU A 39 13.84 0.86 33.15
N SER A 40 13.10 0.96 34.26
CA SER A 40 13.39 1.89 35.36
C SER A 40 14.76 1.63 35.98
N LYS A 41 15.15 0.35 36.16
CA LYS A 41 16.49 -0.03 36.64
C LYS A 41 17.61 0.39 35.67
N GLN A 42 17.29 0.63 34.40
CA GLN A 42 18.21 1.15 33.38
C GLN A 42 18.14 2.69 33.23
N GLY A 43 17.39 3.38 34.09
CA GLY A 43 17.24 4.84 34.05
C GLY A 43 16.17 5.34 33.07
N ILE A 44 15.42 4.45 32.42
CA ILE A 44 14.36 4.80 31.47
C ILE A 44 13.03 4.85 32.23
N THR A 45 12.70 6.02 32.77
CA THR A 45 11.55 6.21 33.68
C THR A 45 10.43 7.05 33.08
N ALA A 46 10.70 7.82 32.03
CA ALA A 46 9.72 8.68 31.41
C ALA A 46 8.57 7.86 30.79
N ILE A 47 7.33 8.26 31.10
CA ILE A 47 6.12 7.57 30.60
C ILE A 47 6.09 7.56 29.07
N ARG A 48 6.50 8.67 28.43
CA ARG A 48 6.60 8.79 26.97
C ARG A 48 7.52 7.73 26.37
N ASP A 49 8.60 7.39 27.06
CA ASP A 49 9.63 6.50 26.52
C ASP A 49 9.31 5.04 26.85
N THR A 50 8.63 4.76 27.97
CA THR A 50 8.22 3.39 28.36
C THR A 50 6.92 2.92 27.71
N ASN A 51 5.94 3.82 27.48
CA ASN A 51 4.64 3.52 26.83
C ASN A 51 4.70 3.67 25.31
N GLN A 52 5.66 3.01 24.68
CA GLN A 52 5.75 2.96 23.22
C GLN A 52 4.84 1.85 22.68
N ILE A 53 4.09 2.11 21.59
CA ILE A 53 3.26 1.09 20.93
C ILE A 53 4.11 -0.12 20.54
N ALA A 54 5.31 0.13 20.03
CA ALA A 54 6.30 -0.90 19.69
C ALA A 54 6.89 -1.64 20.90
N ASN A 55 6.55 -1.26 22.15
CA ASN A 55 6.89 -2.04 23.34
C ASN A 55 5.73 -2.93 23.80
N TYR A 56 4.54 -2.85 23.22
CA TYR A 56 3.41 -3.67 23.63
C TYR A 56 3.27 -4.95 22.81
N ALA A 57 2.72 -5.99 23.45
CA ALA A 57 2.19 -7.18 22.81
C ALA A 57 0.95 -7.67 23.58
N LEU A 58 0.10 -8.45 22.91
CA LEU A 58 -1.00 -9.17 23.56
C LEU A 58 -0.48 -10.51 24.05
N ILE A 59 -0.52 -10.76 25.35
CA ILE A 59 -0.03 -11.99 26.01
C ILE A 59 -1.12 -12.52 26.95
N GLU A 60 -1.19 -13.84 27.14
CA GLU A 60 -2.14 -14.44 28.09
C GLU A 60 -1.94 -13.91 29.52
N TRP A 61 -3.04 -13.79 30.27
CA TRP A 61 -3.02 -13.25 31.63
C TRP A 61 -2.11 -14.05 32.58
N GLY A 62 -2.09 -15.39 32.45
CA GLY A 62 -1.23 -16.25 33.27
C GLY A 62 0.26 -16.02 33.01
N ASP A 63 0.61 -15.80 31.75
CA ASP A 63 1.98 -15.49 31.31
C ASP A 63 2.41 -14.08 31.74
N ASN A 64 1.49 -13.11 31.68
CA ASN A 64 1.72 -11.74 32.12
C ASN A 64 2.21 -11.69 33.59
N ALA A 65 1.54 -12.45 34.47
CA ALA A 65 1.93 -12.53 35.88
C ALA A 65 3.34 -13.13 36.08
N GLY A 66 3.77 -14.05 35.21
CA GLY A 66 5.09 -14.68 35.27
C GLY A 66 6.23 -13.77 34.78
N ILE A 67 5.98 -12.92 33.79
CA ILE A 67 7.00 -12.00 33.24
C ILE A 67 7.39 -10.92 34.27
N SER A 68 6.41 -10.32 34.94
CA SER A 68 6.61 -9.34 36.02
C SER A 68 7.63 -8.23 35.67
N ASP A 69 8.74 -8.10 36.41
CA ASP A 69 9.80 -7.11 36.18
C ASP A 69 11.07 -7.66 35.53
N GLN A 70 10.99 -8.86 34.94
CA GLN A 70 12.14 -9.55 34.38
C GLN A 70 12.58 -8.98 33.02
N SER A 71 13.87 -9.10 32.71
CA SER A 71 14.36 -8.77 31.36
C SER A 71 13.90 -9.82 30.34
N PRO A 72 13.71 -9.46 29.06
CA PRO A 72 13.44 -10.41 27.97
C PRO A 72 14.34 -11.62 27.95
N ALA A 73 15.65 -11.45 28.17
CA ALA A 73 16.62 -12.54 28.17
C ALA A 73 16.39 -13.59 29.27
N VAL A 74 15.63 -13.24 30.32
CA VAL A 74 15.33 -14.12 31.46
C VAL A 74 14.03 -14.88 31.22
N TYR A 75 12.95 -14.20 30.84
CA TYR A 75 11.64 -14.84 30.72
C TYR A 75 11.43 -15.53 29.36
N LEU A 76 12.08 -15.07 28.28
CA LEU A 76 11.85 -15.62 26.95
C LEU A 76 12.25 -17.10 26.76
N PRO A 77 13.36 -17.61 27.32
CA PRO A 77 13.71 -19.02 27.16
C PRO A 77 12.60 -19.97 27.61
N GLU A 78 11.96 -19.68 28.75
CA GLU A 78 10.83 -20.46 29.27
C GLU A 78 9.61 -20.37 28.34
N MET A 79 9.30 -19.17 27.86
CA MET A 79 8.18 -18.98 26.93
C MET A 79 8.41 -19.69 25.59
N LYS A 80 9.63 -19.60 25.04
CA LYS A 80 10.04 -20.22 23.76
C LYS A 80 9.98 -21.74 23.84
N ALA A 81 10.32 -22.34 24.99
CA ALA A 81 10.33 -23.79 25.18
C ALA A 81 8.97 -24.48 24.93
N ARG A 82 7.86 -23.72 24.95
CA ARG A 82 6.50 -24.21 24.70
C ARG A 82 6.18 -24.41 23.22
N PHE A 83 7.03 -23.93 22.32
CA PHE A 83 6.77 -23.86 20.88
C PHE A 83 7.93 -24.45 20.08
N SER A 84 7.62 -25.01 18.91
CA SER A 84 8.63 -25.43 17.94
C SER A 84 9.27 -24.23 17.23
N GLN A 85 10.46 -24.43 16.64
CA GLN A 85 11.15 -23.36 15.92
C GLN A 85 10.30 -22.74 14.79
N PRO A 86 9.61 -23.51 13.93
CA PRO A 86 8.75 -22.91 12.90
C PRO A 86 7.56 -22.12 13.46
N GLU A 87 7.00 -22.54 14.60
CA GLU A 87 5.93 -21.80 15.29
C GLU A 87 6.48 -20.47 15.83
N LEU A 88 7.68 -20.47 16.40
CA LEU A 88 8.35 -19.27 16.88
C LEU A 88 8.69 -18.32 15.73
N ASP A 89 9.23 -18.81 14.63
CA ASP A 89 9.56 -18.00 13.45
C ASP A 89 8.32 -17.31 12.88
N ARG A 90 7.22 -18.07 12.74
CA ARG A 90 5.93 -17.53 12.30
C ARG A 90 5.41 -16.49 13.29
N MET A 91 5.47 -16.78 14.58
CA MET A 91 5.00 -15.88 15.63
C MET A 91 5.81 -14.58 15.66
N TYR A 92 7.13 -14.66 15.54
CA TYR A 92 8.02 -13.51 15.54
C TYR A 92 7.76 -12.62 14.34
N ARG A 93 7.55 -13.21 13.15
CA ARG A 93 7.11 -12.47 11.96
C ARG A 93 5.80 -11.73 12.24
N LEU A 94 4.75 -12.44 12.68
CA LEU A 94 3.42 -11.86 12.87
C LEU A 94 3.37 -10.76 13.95
N HIS A 95 4.24 -10.84 14.96
CA HIS A 95 4.35 -9.86 16.04
C HIS A 95 5.45 -8.81 15.80
N ALA A 96 6.04 -8.80 14.60
CA ALA A 96 7.10 -7.88 14.19
C ALA A 96 8.29 -7.86 15.16
N LEU A 97 8.70 -9.03 15.65
CA LEU A 97 9.82 -9.16 16.59
C LEU A 97 11.14 -9.38 15.83
N PRO A 98 12.14 -8.51 16.03
CA PRO A 98 13.47 -8.74 15.46
C PRO A 98 14.09 -10.04 15.98
N PRO A 99 14.93 -10.74 15.20
CA PRO A 99 15.65 -11.90 15.71
C PRO A 99 16.58 -11.47 16.86
N ASN A 100 16.66 -12.32 17.89
CA ASN A 100 17.48 -12.11 19.09
C ASN A 100 17.23 -10.78 19.81
N TRP A 101 15.99 -10.26 19.75
CA TRP A 101 15.62 -8.97 20.31
C TRP A 101 15.83 -8.87 21.83
N GLU A 102 15.88 -10.00 22.54
CA GLU A 102 16.19 -10.05 23.96
C GLU A 102 17.59 -9.55 24.34
N HIS A 103 18.48 -9.47 23.35
CA HIS A 103 19.85 -9.01 23.50
C HIS A 103 20.08 -7.61 22.92
N LEU A 104 19.04 -6.99 22.35
CA LEU A 104 19.11 -5.61 21.84
C LEU A 104 18.97 -4.62 22.99
N THR A 105 19.55 -3.43 22.80
CA THR A 105 19.19 -2.29 23.65
C THR A 105 17.73 -1.93 23.43
N TYR A 106 17.08 -1.31 24.42
CA TYR A 106 15.67 -0.92 24.30
C TYR A 106 15.43 0.00 23.09
N GLN A 107 16.37 0.89 22.79
CA GLN A 107 16.25 1.82 21.68
C GLN A 107 16.36 1.12 20.31
N ASP A 108 17.38 0.28 20.13
CA ASP A 108 17.57 -0.49 18.88
C ASP A 108 16.39 -1.44 18.64
N PHE A 109 15.87 -2.03 19.71
CA PHE A 109 14.66 -2.86 19.66
C PHE A 109 13.47 -2.06 19.13
N LEU A 110 13.20 -0.87 19.70
CA LEU A 110 12.08 -0.04 19.28
C LEU A 110 12.20 0.42 17.82
N GLU A 111 13.40 0.75 17.36
CA GLU A 111 13.66 1.18 15.98
C GLU A 111 13.39 0.04 15.00
N LYS A 112 14.07 -1.10 15.17
CA LYS A 112 13.88 -2.29 14.31
C LYS A 112 12.43 -2.81 14.34
N ARG A 113 11.81 -2.83 15.52
CA ARG A 113 10.42 -3.30 15.65
C ARG A 113 9.44 -2.36 14.95
N ARG A 114 9.67 -1.04 14.94
CA ARG A 114 8.80 -0.10 14.21
C ARG A 114 8.82 -0.35 12.71
N GLU A 115 10.00 -0.60 12.14
CA GLU A 115 10.14 -0.96 10.73
C GLU A 115 9.41 -2.27 10.41
N LEU A 116 9.61 -3.30 11.23
CA LEU A 116 8.92 -4.58 11.07
C LEU A 116 7.40 -4.46 11.25
N ILE A 117 6.91 -3.64 12.18
CA ILE A 117 5.47 -3.39 12.35
C ILE A 117 4.91 -2.77 11.06
N ALA A 118 5.59 -1.80 10.46
CA ALA A 118 5.17 -1.21 9.20
C ALA A 118 5.10 -2.27 8.08
N GLN A 119 6.08 -3.17 8.01
CA GLN A 119 6.09 -4.27 7.03
C GLN A 119 4.93 -5.24 7.26
N VAL A 120 4.69 -5.69 8.50
CA VAL A 120 3.57 -6.61 8.82
C VAL A 120 2.22 -5.96 8.57
N ILE A 121 2.07 -4.67 8.87
CA ILE A 121 0.87 -3.92 8.53
C ILE A 121 0.69 -3.87 7.01
N ALA A 122 1.73 -3.56 6.26
CA ALA A 122 1.69 -3.55 4.80
C ALA A 122 1.32 -4.94 4.23
N GLU A 123 1.91 -6.02 4.74
CA GLU A 123 1.55 -7.41 4.40
C GLU A 123 0.07 -7.69 4.74
N GLY A 124 -0.38 -7.28 5.92
CA GLY A 124 -1.77 -7.44 6.35
C GLY A 124 -2.76 -6.71 5.46
N TYR A 125 -2.46 -5.48 5.05
CA TYR A 125 -3.27 -4.77 4.06
C TYR A 125 -3.20 -5.43 2.68
N ALA A 126 -2.03 -5.93 2.26
CA ALA A 126 -1.90 -6.67 1.02
C ALA A 126 -2.79 -7.92 1.00
N THR A 127 -2.92 -8.66 2.11
CA THR A 127 -3.84 -9.82 2.17
C THR A 127 -5.31 -9.44 2.01
N LEU A 128 -5.74 -8.28 2.50
CA LEU A 128 -7.12 -7.79 2.31
C LEU A 128 -7.38 -7.35 0.86
N VAL A 129 -6.34 -6.93 0.15
CA VAL A 129 -6.40 -6.64 -1.28
C VAL A 129 -6.47 -7.96 -2.07
N ILE A 130 -5.65 -8.96 -1.71
CA ILE A 130 -5.65 -10.30 -2.33
C ILE A 130 -7.00 -11.02 -2.13
N GLU A 131 -7.59 -11.01 -0.94
CA GLU A 131 -8.92 -11.63 -0.71
C GLU A 131 -10.04 -10.99 -1.55
N LYS A 132 -9.86 -9.75 -2.02
CA LYS A 132 -10.80 -9.05 -2.89
C LYS A 132 -10.45 -9.12 -4.38
N THR A 133 -9.20 -9.42 -4.76
CA THR A 133 -8.73 -9.26 -6.15
C THR A 133 -7.85 -10.39 -6.70
N GLY A 134 -7.46 -11.39 -5.89
CA GLY A 134 -6.78 -12.60 -6.38
C GLY A 134 -5.36 -12.40 -6.93
N GLU A 135 -4.76 -11.21 -6.81
CA GLU A 135 -3.43 -10.90 -7.32
C GLU A 135 -2.45 -10.56 -6.18
N GLU A 136 -1.31 -11.25 -6.12
CA GLU A 136 -0.18 -10.90 -5.25
C GLU A 136 0.38 -9.51 -5.63
N LEU A 137 0.66 -8.67 -4.63
CA LEU A 137 1.38 -7.41 -4.86
C LEU A 137 2.88 -7.62 -4.65
N PRO A 138 3.73 -7.32 -5.65
CA PRO A 138 5.17 -7.34 -5.47
C PRO A 138 5.65 -6.09 -4.74
N THR A 139 6.79 -6.22 -4.04
CA THR A 139 7.63 -5.11 -3.57
C THR A 139 7.78 -4.10 -4.72
N THR A 140 7.46 -2.81 -4.51
CA THR A 140 7.18 -1.84 -5.59
C THR A 140 8.20 -1.82 -6.75
N LEU A 141 9.50 -1.92 -6.43
CA LEU A 141 10.59 -2.07 -7.43
C LEU A 141 10.45 -3.34 -8.30
N PHE A 142 10.14 -4.48 -7.69
CA PHE A 142 9.92 -5.75 -8.41
C PHE A 142 8.59 -5.73 -9.18
N ALA A 143 7.59 -5.00 -8.68
CA ALA A 143 6.30 -4.86 -9.34
C ALA A 143 6.39 -4.02 -10.61
N LEU A 144 7.05 -2.86 -10.53
CA LEU A 144 7.21 -1.99 -11.68
C LEU A 144 8.10 -2.62 -12.75
N ALA A 145 9.22 -3.23 -12.36
CA ALA A 145 10.09 -3.94 -13.31
C ALA A 145 9.34 -5.07 -14.04
N GLN A 146 8.47 -5.81 -13.37
CA GLN A 146 7.62 -6.82 -14.01
C GLN A 146 6.56 -6.20 -14.92
N ILE A 147 5.91 -5.10 -14.49
CA ILE A 147 4.93 -4.37 -15.31
C ILE A 147 5.60 -3.88 -16.60
N VAL A 148 6.78 -3.28 -16.51
CA VAL A 148 7.55 -2.79 -17.67
C VAL A 148 8.00 -3.95 -18.56
N ALA A 149 8.53 -5.03 -17.97
CA ALA A 149 8.97 -6.21 -18.73
C ALA A 149 7.83 -6.94 -19.46
N ASN A 150 6.62 -6.94 -18.89
CA ASN A 150 5.43 -7.52 -19.53
C ASN A 150 4.85 -6.63 -20.65
N GLY A 151 5.27 -5.37 -20.73
CA GLY A 151 4.86 -4.44 -21.77
C GLY A 151 3.46 -3.85 -21.58
N GLU A 152 3.04 -3.07 -22.57
CA GLU A 152 1.67 -2.54 -22.61
C GLU A 152 0.63 -3.67 -22.75
N SER A 153 -0.48 -3.51 -22.06
CA SER A 153 -1.57 -4.50 -22.04
C SER A 153 -2.92 -3.80 -21.87
N GLU A 154 -4.00 -4.55 -21.74
CA GLU A 154 -5.31 -3.95 -21.45
C GLU A 154 -5.30 -3.14 -20.14
N ALA A 155 -4.51 -3.58 -19.16
CA ALA A 155 -4.44 -2.99 -17.82
C ALA A 155 -3.18 -2.14 -17.59
N VAL A 156 -2.28 -2.01 -18.56
CA VAL A 156 -1.02 -1.27 -18.43
C VAL A 156 -0.80 -0.41 -19.68
N GLU A 157 -0.49 0.86 -19.49
CA GLU A 157 -0.16 1.79 -20.58
C GLU A 157 1.11 2.56 -20.21
N PHE A 158 2.01 2.75 -21.18
CA PHE A 158 3.20 3.56 -21.04
C PHE A 158 3.05 4.89 -21.77
N LYS A 159 3.61 5.94 -21.19
CA LYS A 159 3.75 7.24 -21.82
C LYS A 159 5.13 7.79 -21.52
N SER A 160 5.82 8.25 -22.55
CA SER A 160 7.15 8.83 -22.39
C SER A 160 7.16 10.07 -21.49
N THR A 161 6.07 10.84 -21.49
CA THR A 161 5.96 12.15 -20.81
C THR A 161 4.51 12.48 -20.48
N LEU A 162 4.27 13.32 -19.48
CA LEU A 162 2.95 13.84 -19.13
C LEU A 162 2.51 15.01 -20.03
N ARG A 163 3.41 15.94 -20.34
CA ARG A 163 3.08 17.21 -21.02
C ARG A 163 4.08 17.66 -22.10
N THR A 164 5.32 17.17 -22.09
CA THR A 164 6.34 17.62 -23.06
C THR A 164 6.37 16.73 -24.30
N ASN A 165 6.26 17.31 -25.49
CA ASN A 165 6.50 16.56 -26.72
C ASN A 165 8.01 16.45 -26.96
N LEU A 166 8.55 15.23 -26.92
CA LEU A 166 10.00 14.97 -27.02
C LEU A 166 10.61 15.35 -28.39
N HIS A 167 9.81 15.47 -29.45
CA HIS A 167 10.31 15.90 -30.77
C HIS A 167 10.50 17.42 -30.84
N THR A 168 9.62 18.19 -30.21
CA THR A 168 9.65 19.66 -30.22
C THR A 168 10.25 20.25 -28.95
N ASN A 169 10.52 19.39 -27.95
CA ASN A 169 10.98 19.73 -26.61
C ASN A 169 10.15 20.86 -25.95
N SER A 170 8.85 20.87 -26.23
CA SER A 170 7.93 21.92 -25.81
C SER A 170 6.66 21.32 -25.22
N LYS A 171 6.01 22.05 -24.32
CA LYS A 171 4.73 21.63 -23.74
C LYS A 171 3.69 21.51 -24.85
N ASP A 172 3.00 20.38 -24.88
CA ASP A 172 2.01 20.05 -25.90
C ASP A 172 0.74 19.52 -25.20
N PRO A 173 -0.39 20.25 -25.25
CA PRO A 173 -1.64 19.83 -24.64
C PRO A 173 -2.14 18.45 -25.12
N ARG A 174 -1.66 17.98 -26.28
CA ARG A 174 -1.98 16.64 -26.79
C ARG A 174 -1.37 15.53 -25.95
N MET A 175 -0.23 15.77 -25.28
CA MET A 175 0.39 14.80 -24.37
C MET A 175 -0.45 14.62 -23.12
N GLU A 176 -0.89 15.74 -22.52
CA GLU A 176 -1.78 15.72 -21.36
C GLU A 176 -3.12 15.05 -21.73
N LEU A 177 -3.67 15.39 -22.90
CA LEU A 177 -4.90 14.79 -23.39
C LEU A 177 -4.75 13.27 -23.60
N ALA A 178 -3.61 12.81 -24.13
CA ALA A 178 -3.34 11.38 -24.31
C ALA A 178 -3.34 10.64 -22.97
N ALA A 179 -2.64 11.17 -21.95
CA ALA A 179 -2.65 10.60 -20.60
C ALA A 179 -4.06 10.57 -20.00
N LEU A 180 -4.83 11.66 -20.12
CA LEU A 180 -6.20 11.75 -19.60
C LEU A 180 -7.17 10.79 -20.30
N LYS A 181 -7.02 10.56 -21.61
CA LYS A 181 -7.81 9.55 -22.33
C LYS A 181 -7.58 8.16 -21.76
N THR A 182 -6.32 7.79 -21.54
CA THR A 182 -5.96 6.52 -20.92
C THR A 182 -6.57 6.38 -19.53
N LEU A 183 -6.44 7.41 -18.67
CA LEU A 183 -7.05 7.40 -17.35
C LEU A 183 -8.57 7.24 -17.40
N ALA A 184 -9.25 7.97 -18.30
CA ALA A 184 -10.69 7.82 -18.50
C ALA A 184 -11.07 6.40 -18.94
N GLY A 185 -10.29 5.81 -19.86
CA GLY A 185 -10.46 4.44 -20.29
C GLY A 185 -10.34 3.43 -19.13
N PHE A 186 -9.30 3.56 -18.31
CA PHE A 186 -9.10 2.69 -17.15
C PHE A 186 -10.24 2.80 -16.13
N LEU A 187 -10.61 4.03 -15.75
CA LEU A 187 -11.68 4.28 -14.78
C LEU A 187 -13.02 3.68 -15.23
N ASN A 188 -13.34 3.78 -16.53
CA ASN A 188 -14.61 3.29 -17.06
C ASN A 188 -14.66 1.78 -17.32
N THR A 189 -13.52 1.11 -17.42
CA THR A 189 -13.43 -0.35 -17.66
C THR A 189 -13.14 -1.11 -16.37
N ASN A 190 -11.95 -1.70 -16.22
CA ASN A 190 -11.55 -2.60 -15.13
C ASN A 190 -10.49 -1.99 -14.20
N GLY A 191 -10.18 -0.71 -14.36
CA GLY A 191 -8.97 -0.11 -13.78
C GLY A 191 -7.74 -0.39 -14.65
N GLY A 192 -6.57 -0.06 -14.12
CA GLY A 192 -5.29 -0.25 -14.79
C GLY A 192 -4.19 0.62 -14.21
N THR A 193 -3.02 0.58 -14.82
CA THR A 193 -1.83 1.33 -14.41
C THR A 193 -1.29 2.11 -15.60
N LEU A 194 -1.19 3.43 -15.44
CA LEU A 194 -0.48 4.31 -16.37
C LEU A 194 0.91 4.59 -15.80
N VAL A 195 1.96 4.28 -16.56
CA VAL A 195 3.35 4.60 -16.20
C VAL A 195 3.84 5.73 -17.11
N ILE A 196 4.30 6.82 -16.51
CA ILE A 196 4.83 8.00 -17.20
C ILE A 196 6.34 8.10 -16.98
N GLY A 197 7.09 8.33 -18.05
CA GLY A 197 8.56 8.31 -18.06
C GLY A 197 9.11 7.00 -18.64
N VAL A 198 8.29 6.23 -19.34
CA VAL A 198 8.67 4.98 -20.03
C VAL A 198 8.21 5.07 -21.48
N ALA A 199 9.07 4.71 -22.43
CA ALA A 199 8.73 4.69 -23.85
C ALA A 199 7.96 3.41 -24.22
N ASP A 200 7.37 3.39 -25.42
CA ASP A 200 6.55 2.26 -25.89
C ASP A 200 7.34 0.95 -26.01
N ASP A 201 8.68 1.02 -26.16
CA ASP A 201 9.58 -0.13 -26.16
C ASP A 201 10.01 -0.61 -24.76
N GLY A 202 9.48 0.01 -23.70
CA GLY A 202 9.80 -0.27 -22.31
C GLY A 202 11.04 0.46 -21.78
N SER A 203 11.73 1.27 -22.61
CA SER A 203 12.89 2.03 -22.16
C SER A 203 12.54 3.16 -21.19
N SER A 204 13.32 3.28 -20.12
CA SER A 204 13.17 4.31 -19.11
C SER A 204 13.69 5.66 -19.62
N LEU A 205 12.82 6.68 -19.62
CA LEU A 205 13.16 8.05 -20.00
C LEU A 205 13.15 9.00 -18.78
N GLY A 206 12.35 8.66 -17.77
CA GLY A 206 12.14 9.44 -16.56
C GLY A 206 11.22 10.66 -16.75
N ILE A 207 10.90 11.32 -15.65
CA ILE A 207 9.97 12.48 -15.61
C ILE A 207 10.65 13.83 -15.87
N GLN A 208 11.97 13.87 -16.04
CA GLN A 208 12.75 15.11 -16.12
C GLN A 208 12.38 15.94 -17.36
N ALA A 209 12.04 15.28 -18.48
CA ALA A 209 11.63 15.94 -19.71
C ALA A 209 10.35 16.79 -19.55
N ASP A 210 9.51 16.47 -18.56
CA ASP A 210 8.33 17.28 -18.28
C ASP A 210 8.66 18.61 -17.58
N GLY A 211 9.88 18.79 -17.06
CA GLY A 211 10.38 20.06 -16.54
C GLY A 211 9.59 20.60 -15.34
N PHE A 212 9.17 19.71 -14.43
CA PHE A 212 8.60 20.10 -13.13
C PHE A 212 9.72 20.31 -12.10
N ASP A 213 9.52 21.24 -11.16
CA ASP A 213 10.51 21.54 -10.12
C ASP A 213 10.77 20.33 -9.20
N ASN A 214 9.73 19.54 -8.92
CA ASN A 214 9.76 18.33 -8.11
C ASN A 214 8.52 17.45 -8.35
N GLU A 215 8.52 16.25 -7.75
CA GLU A 215 7.44 15.25 -7.79
C GLU A 215 6.10 15.81 -7.33
N ASP A 216 6.09 16.59 -6.24
CA ASP A 216 4.86 17.19 -5.71
C ASP A 216 4.21 18.14 -6.71
N LYS A 217 4.99 18.94 -7.45
CA LYS A 217 4.48 19.83 -8.49
C LYS A 217 3.93 19.07 -9.68
N MET A 218 4.55 17.97 -10.07
CA MET A 218 4.05 17.11 -11.15
C MET A 218 2.75 16.40 -10.74
N ASN A 219 2.70 15.84 -9.53
CA ASN A 219 1.50 15.21 -8.99
C ASN A 219 0.36 16.23 -8.87
N LEU A 220 0.62 17.41 -8.30
CA LEU A 220 -0.36 18.49 -8.21
C LEU A 220 -0.88 18.91 -9.60
N HIS A 221 -0.01 18.97 -10.61
CA HIS A 221 -0.41 19.25 -11.98
C HIS A 221 -1.35 18.18 -12.53
N LEU A 222 -0.99 16.90 -12.41
CA LEU A 222 -1.84 15.78 -12.81
C LEU A 222 -3.21 15.84 -12.13
N VAL A 223 -3.24 16.01 -10.81
CA VAL A 223 -4.48 16.14 -10.02
C VAL A 223 -5.33 17.32 -10.51
N ASN A 224 -4.72 18.46 -10.83
CA ASN A 224 -5.44 19.63 -11.33
C ASN A 224 -6.05 19.41 -12.72
N ILE A 225 -5.31 18.78 -13.66
CA ILE A 225 -5.84 18.49 -15.00
C ILE A 225 -6.93 17.42 -14.95
N VAL A 226 -6.80 16.39 -14.09
CA VAL A 226 -7.86 15.40 -13.87
C VAL A 226 -9.08 16.06 -13.24
N LYS A 227 -8.90 16.85 -12.18
CA LYS A 227 -10.02 17.56 -11.51
C LYS A 227 -10.81 18.43 -12.47
N SER A 228 -10.09 19.21 -13.30
CA SER A 228 -10.72 20.17 -14.22
C SER A 228 -11.38 19.51 -15.43
N ARG A 229 -10.86 18.37 -15.90
CA ARG A 229 -11.36 17.71 -17.12
C ARG A 229 -12.19 16.46 -16.90
N MET A 230 -12.10 15.80 -15.75
CA MET A 230 -12.79 14.55 -15.44
C MET A 230 -13.62 14.61 -14.16
N GLY A 231 -13.52 15.72 -13.41
CA GLY A 231 -14.24 15.93 -12.17
C GLY A 231 -13.57 15.31 -10.95
N ILE A 232 -14.09 15.65 -9.77
CA ILE A 232 -13.48 15.27 -8.48
C ILE A 232 -13.61 13.77 -8.17
N VAL A 233 -14.65 13.11 -8.68
CA VAL A 233 -14.91 11.68 -8.48
C VAL A 233 -13.88 10.81 -9.21
N ALA A 234 -13.31 11.29 -10.31
CA ALA A 234 -12.21 10.58 -10.97
C ALA A 234 -10.99 10.45 -10.02
N ILE A 235 -10.69 11.51 -9.27
CA ILE A 235 -9.51 11.58 -8.38
C ILE A 235 -9.58 10.55 -7.25
N THR A 236 -10.77 10.26 -6.72
CA THR A 236 -10.92 9.30 -5.61
C THR A 236 -10.54 7.87 -5.99
N ASN A 237 -10.46 7.58 -7.29
CA ASN A 237 -10.10 6.28 -7.84
C ASN A 237 -8.66 6.26 -8.41
N LEU A 238 -7.87 7.31 -8.19
CA LEU A 238 -6.48 7.40 -8.66
C LEU A 238 -5.51 7.38 -7.48
N HIS A 239 -4.48 6.54 -7.59
CA HIS A 239 -3.35 6.49 -6.67
C HIS A 239 -2.06 6.79 -7.43
N VAL A 240 -1.56 8.00 -7.24
CA VAL A 240 -0.31 8.48 -7.85
C VAL A 240 0.84 8.22 -6.87
N HIS A 241 1.91 7.60 -7.36
CA HIS A 241 3.18 7.47 -6.65
C HIS A 241 4.33 7.56 -7.65
N PHE A 242 5.55 7.63 -7.14
CA PHE A 242 6.76 7.68 -7.94
C PHE A 242 7.69 6.56 -7.51
N ASP A 243 8.22 5.86 -8.48
CA ASP A 243 9.08 4.69 -8.31
C ASP A 243 10.36 4.87 -9.12
N ASP A 244 11.41 4.15 -8.73
CA ASP A 244 12.67 4.10 -9.46
C ASP A 244 12.69 2.89 -10.40
N HIS A 245 13.09 3.10 -11.66
CA HIS A 245 13.21 2.06 -12.68
C HIS A 245 14.39 2.38 -13.61
N ASP A 246 15.34 1.45 -13.73
CA ASP A 246 16.62 1.62 -14.46
C ASP A 246 17.36 2.94 -14.16
N ASP A 247 17.47 3.32 -12.89
CA ASP A 247 18.05 4.60 -12.42
C ASP A 247 17.27 5.87 -12.81
N TYR A 248 16.10 5.74 -13.45
CA TYR A 248 15.20 6.84 -13.73
C TYR A 248 14.05 6.88 -12.73
N ARG A 249 13.62 8.10 -12.43
CA ARG A 249 12.41 8.35 -11.65
C ARG A 249 11.19 8.39 -12.58
N VAL A 250 10.20 7.54 -12.34
CA VAL A 250 8.97 7.45 -13.13
C VAL A 250 7.73 7.72 -12.28
N MET A 251 6.66 8.20 -12.91
CA MET A 251 5.36 8.40 -12.24
C MET A 251 4.45 7.22 -12.55
N VAL A 252 3.89 6.61 -11.51
CA VAL A 252 2.96 5.48 -11.62
C VAL A 252 1.59 5.90 -11.12
N VAL A 253 0.59 5.80 -11.98
CA VAL A 253 -0.81 6.15 -11.68
C VAL A 253 -1.65 4.88 -11.72
N ARG A 254 -1.96 4.33 -10.54
CA ARG A 254 -2.88 3.20 -10.41
C ARG A 254 -4.32 3.72 -10.40
N CYS A 255 -5.13 3.15 -11.28
CA CYS A 255 -6.52 3.50 -11.47
C CYS A 255 -7.39 2.35 -11.02
N HIS A 256 -8.25 2.59 -10.04
CA HIS A 256 -9.33 1.67 -9.71
C HIS A 256 -10.53 1.92 -10.60
N LYS A 257 -11.25 0.83 -10.87
CA LYS A 257 -12.53 0.86 -11.55
C LYS A 257 -13.48 1.84 -10.85
N ALA A 258 -14.02 2.81 -11.57
CA ALA A 258 -14.94 3.80 -11.01
C ALA A 258 -16.36 3.23 -10.83
N ASP A 259 -17.05 3.72 -9.80
CA ASP A 259 -18.45 3.38 -9.49
C ASP A 259 -19.46 4.22 -10.29
N THR A 260 -19.02 5.35 -10.85
CA THR A 260 -19.83 6.22 -11.71
C THR A 260 -19.12 6.47 -13.04
N PRO A 261 -19.88 6.76 -14.13
CA PRO A 261 -19.29 7.06 -15.43
C PRO A 261 -18.39 8.30 -15.39
N VAL A 262 -17.19 8.20 -15.95
CA VAL A 262 -16.22 9.29 -16.01
C VAL A 262 -16.14 9.83 -17.44
N PHE A 263 -16.54 11.08 -17.63
CA PHE A 263 -16.42 11.79 -18.90
C PHE A 263 -15.17 12.66 -18.90
N LEU A 264 -14.49 12.72 -20.05
CA LEU A 264 -13.35 13.59 -20.27
C LEU A 264 -13.79 14.82 -21.07
N LYS A 265 -13.59 16.00 -20.50
CA LYS A 265 -13.83 17.28 -21.17
C LYS A 265 -12.67 17.64 -22.09
N ASP A 266 -12.95 17.75 -23.38
CA ASP A 266 -12.04 18.19 -24.43
C ASP A 266 -12.62 19.41 -25.14
N GLY A 267 -12.19 20.60 -24.72
CA GLY A 267 -12.85 21.85 -25.08
C GLY A 267 -14.23 21.94 -24.42
N ASP A 268 -15.27 22.16 -25.23
CA ASP A 268 -16.66 22.21 -24.76
C ASP A 268 -17.40 20.87 -24.87
N MET A 269 -16.73 19.83 -25.38
CA MET A 269 -17.32 18.50 -25.54
C MET A 269 -16.93 17.57 -24.40
N GLU A 270 -17.91 16.84 -23.89
CA GLU A 270 -17.69 15.70 -23.00
C GLU A 270 -17.61 14.42 -23.81
N ARG A 271 -16.50 13.70 -23.68
CA ARG A 271 -16.22 12.47 -24.41
C ARG A 271 -16.11 11.30 -23.45
N PHE A 272 -16.52 10.13 -23.90
CA PHE A 272 -16.52 8.92 -23.09
C PHE A 272 -15.55 7.89 -23.69
N TYR A 273 -14.61 7.43 -22.87
CA TYR A 273 -13.54 6.52 -23.28
C TYR A 273 -13.60 5.23 -22.48
N ILE A 274 -13.33 4.11 -23.13
CA ILE A 274 -13.17 2.79 -22.52
C ILE A 274 -11.88 2.13 -23.01
N ARG A 275 -11.34 1.19 -22.24
CA ARG A 275 -10.32 0.24 -22.75
C ARG A 275 -10.99 -0.84 -23.58
N THR A 276 -10.38 -1.15 -24.72
CA THR A 276 -10.71 -2.27 -25.61
C THR A 276 -9.40 -2.96 -26.00
N GLY A 277 -8.99 -3.97 -25.21
CA GLY A 277 -7.63 -4.49 -25.29
C GLY A 277 -6.59 -3.41 -24.91
N PRO A 278 -5.42 -3.35 -25.56
CA PRO A 278 -4.38 -2.36 -25.25
C PRO A 278 -4.67 -0.94 -25.78
N SER A 279 -5.85 -0.71 -26.37
CA SER A 279 -6.22 0.58 -26.96
C SER A 279 -7.35 1.26 -26.19
N THR A 280 -7.34 2.59 -26.20
CA THR A 280 -8.41 3.42 -25.66
C THR A 280 -9.35 3.87 -26.78
N THR A 281 -10.63 3.48 -26.69
CA THR A 281 -11.64 3.75 -27.71
C THR A 281 -12.66 4.77 -27.21
N GLU A 282 -12.97 5.77 -28.04
CA GLU A 282 -14.07 6.71 -27.81
C GLU A 282 -15.39 6.06 -28.23
N LEU A 283 -16.37 6.07 -27.34
CA LEU A 283 -17.71 5.58 -27.66
C LEU A 283 -18.58 6.71 -28.20
N SER A 284 -19.43 6.37 -29.18
CA SER A 284 -20.49 7.29 -29.61
C SER A 284 -21.53 7.49 -28.49
N ALA A 285 -22.38 8.50 -28.62
CA ALA A 285 -23.41 8.78 -27.61
C ALA A 285 -24.34 7.58 -27.36
N SER A 286 -24.73 6.85 -28.41
CA SER A 286 -25.60 5.66 -28.28
C SER A 286 -24.88 4.49 -27.61
N GLN A 287 -23.62 4.24 -27.98
CA GLN A 287 -22.78 3.21 -27.36
C GLN A 287 -22.50 3.52 -25.90
N THR A 288 -22.26 4.80 -25.58
CA THR A 288 -22.02 5.26 -24.20
C THR A 288 -23.23 5.00 -23.31
N GLN A 289 -24.43 5.33 -23.77
CA GLN A 289 -25.65 5.06 -22.99
C GLN A 289 -25.85 3.57 -22.72
N GLU A 290 -25.60 2.72 -23.72
CA GLU A 290 -25.73 1.27 -23.56
C GLU A 290 -24.67 0.71 -22.61
N TYR A 291 -23.42 1.12 -22.78
CA TYR A 291 -22.32 0.73 -21.90
C TYR A 291 -22.58 1.14 -20.45
N ILE A 292 -23.03 2.38 -20.23
CA ILE A 292 -23.32 2.88 -18.87
C ILE A 292 -24.38 2.02 -18.18
N LYS A 293 -25.45 1.66 -18.88
CA LYS A 293 -26.52 0.80 -18.35
C LYS A 293 -26.05 -0.58 -17.97
N GLN A 294 -25.08 -1.14 -18.68
CA GLN A 294 -24.56 -2.48 -18.41
C GLN A 294 -23.52 -2.48 -17.30
N ARG A 295 -22.62 -1.48 -17.32
CA ARG A 295 -21.41 -1.45 -16.48
C ARG A 295 -21.61 -0.78 -15.12
N PHE A 296 -22.48 0.22 -15.00
CA PHE A 296 -22.62 1.05 -13.79
C PHE A 296 -23.97 0.93 -13.10
N LYS A 297 -24.77 -0.09 -13.43
CA LYS A 297 -25.99 -0.40 -12.67
C LYS A 297 -25.63 -1.02 -11.32
N GLY A 298 -25.96 -0.29 -10.25
CA GLY A 298 -26.40 -0.82 -8.97
C GLY A 298 -27.92 -0.75 -8.87
#